data_AF-X1SG10-F1
#
_entry.id   AF-X1SG10-F1
#
_cell.length_a   1.000
_cell.length_b   1.000
_cell.length_c   1.000
_cell.angle_alpha   90.00
_cell.angle_beta   90.00
_cell.angle_gamma   90.00
#
_symmetry.space_group_name_H-M   'P 1'
#
loop_
_entity.id
_entity.type
_entity.pdbx_description
1 polymer ?
#
loop_
_entity_poly.entity_id
_entity_poly.type
_entity_poly.pdbx_seq_one_letter_code
_entity_poly.pdbx_strand_id
1 'polypeptide(L)'
;MKLELPTALEGIYKAEDYRKSQEYIRATTRFGLVGNSFVLFLLLAFWFSGGFNWFDQVVRVWNYIPLMSGLLYIGILVFAYSLLTLPFSIYSTFVIEERFGFNRTTPRTFFLDRVKGLGLALLLGGTLLAGILALFQYVGSYAWLYCWAAVVIF
;
A
#
# COMPACT_ATOMS: atom_id res chain seq x y z
N MET A 1 -2.11 -13.39 -27.56
CA MET A 1 -3.39 -13.67 -28.25
C MET A 1 -4.31 -12.46 -28.15
N LYS A 2 -4.84 -11.98 -29.27
CA LYS A 2 -6.07 -11.17 -29.28
C LYS A 2 -7.20 -12.20 -29.25
N LEU A 3 -7.89 -12.32 -28.13
CA LEU A 3 -9.02 -13.24 -28.02
C LEU A 3 -10.20 -12.53 -28.67
N GLU A 4 -10.73 -13.11 -29.74
CA GLU A 4 -11.97 -12.65 -30.35
C GLU A 4 -13.11 -12.73 -29.33
N LEU A 5 -14.18 -11.96 -29.56
CA LEU A 5 -15.33 -11.96 -28.67
C LEU A 5 -15.89 -13.40 -28.59
N PRO A 6 -15.99 -14.00 -27.40
CA PRO A 6 -16.60 -15.32 -27.26
C PRO A 6 -18.05 -15.28 -27.75
N THR A 7 -18.50 -16.32 -28.45
CA THR A 7 -19.87 -16.42 -28.99
C THR A 7 -20.94 -16.22 -27.92
N ALA A 8 -20.67 -16.59 -26.67
CA ALA A 8 -21.56 -16.37 -25.53
C ALA A 8 -21.77 -14.89 -25.15
N LEU A 9 -20.93 -13.98 -25.64
CA LEU A 9 -20.97 -12.53 -25.39
C LEU A 9 -21.40 -11.71 -26.61
N GLU A 10 -21.65 -12.37 -27.75
CA GLU A 10 -22.19 -11.74 -28.95
C GLU A 10 -23.58 -11.14 -28.65
N GLY A 11 -23.79 -9.89 -29.06
CA GLY A 11 -25.02 -9.14 -28.77
C GLY A 11 -25.08 -8.49 -27.38
N ILE A 12 -24.21 -8.88 -26.44
CA ILE A 12 -24.09 -8.23 -25.12
C ILE A 12 -22.98 -7.16 -25.15
N TYR A 13 -21.84 -7.50 -25.73
CA TYR A 13 -20.69 -6.60 -25.87
C TYR A 13 -20.45 -6.21 -27.34
N LYS A 14 -20.14 -4.94 -27.57
CA LYS A 14 -19.55 -4.51 -28.83
C LYS A 14 -18.10 -5.04 -28.89
N ALA A 15 -17.71 -5.58 -30.03
CA ALA A 15 -16.36 -6.14 -30.23
C ALA A 15 -15.24 -5.12 -29.93
N GLU A 16 -15.46 -3.83 -30.23
CA GLU A 16 -14.50 -2.76 -29.94
C GLU A 16 -14.33 -2.50 -28.44
N ASP A 17 -15.43 -2.48 -27.68
CA ASP A 17 -15.41 -2.28 -26.23
C ASP A 17 -14.72 -3.46 -25.52
N TYR A 18 -14.97 -4.69 -26.01
CA TYR A 18 -14.27 -5.88 -25.54
C TYR A 18 -12.77 -5.82 -25.81
N ARG A 19 -12.37 -5.35 -27.00
CA ARG A 19 -10.94 -5.18 -27.32
C ARG A 19 -10.30 -4.11 -26.44
N LYS A 20 -10.98 -2.99 -26.21
CA LYS A 20 -10.50 -1.90 -25.33
C LYS A 20 -10.32 -2.39 -23.89
N SER A 21 -11.24 -3.20 -23.36
CA SER A 21 -11.13 -3.77 -22.02
C SER A 21 -9.95 -4.74 -21.88
N GLN A 22 -9.71 -5.59 -22.89
CA GLN A 22 -8.54 -6.47 -22.90
C GLN A 22 -7.22 -5.70 -22.93
N GLU A 23 -7.15 -4.61 -23.71
CA GLU A 23 -5.97 -3.75 -23.77
C GLU A 23 -5.73 -3.05 -22.42
N TYR A 24 -6.79 -2.57 -21.77
CA TYR A 24 -6.73 -2.00 -20.43
C TYR A 24 -6.20 -3.01 -19.41
N ILE A 25 -6.81 -4.20 -19.32
CA ILE A 25 -6.39 -5.26 -18.40
C ILE A 25 -4.91 -5.60 -18.65
N ARG A 26 -4.51 -5.78 -19.91
CA ARG A 26 -3.11 -6.08 -20.24
C ARG A 26 -2.15 -4.98 -19.81
N ALA A 27 -2.49 -3.71 -20.05
CA ALA A 27 -1.67 -2.58 -19.66
C ALA A 27 -1.52 -2.49 -18.14
N THR A 28 -2.64 -2.54 -17.41
CA THR A 28 -2.67 -2.47 -15.94
C THR A 28 -1.96 -3.66 -15.30
N THR A 29 -2.19 -4.89 -15.78
CA THR A 29 -1.51 -6.09 -15.26
C THR A 29 -0.01 -6.04 -15.49
N ARG A 30 0.46 -5.69 -16.71
CA ARG A 30 1.90 -5.61 -16.97
C ARG A 30 2.57 -4.55 -16.11
N PHE A 31 1.95 -3.38 -15.99
CA PHE A 31 2.46 -2.32 -15.14
C PHE A 31 2.51 -2.73 -13.67
N GLY A 32 1.43 -3.34 -13.16
CA GLY A 32 1.35 -3.87 -11.79
C GLY A 32 2.42 -4.92 -11.52
N LEU A 33 2.68 -5.84 -12.46
CA LEU A 33 3.74 -6.84 -12.32
C LEU A 33 5.12 -6.20 -12.19
N VAL A 34 5.43 -5.18 -13.01
CA VAL A 34 6.72 -4.47 -12.93
C VAL A 34 6.85 -3.73 -11.60
N GLY A 35 5.83 -2.97 -11.21
CA GLY A 35 5.84 -2.23 -9.94
C GLY A 35 5.97 -3.16 -8.73
N ASN A 36 5.20 -4.24 -8.68
CA ASN A 36 5.25 -5.21 -7.59
C ASN A 36 6.59 -5.95 -7.54
N SER A 37 7.16 -6.30 -8.70
CA SER A 37 8.48 -6.95 -8.76
C SER A 37 9.58 -6.00 -8.28
N PHE A 38 9.51 -4.72 -8.63
CA PHE A 38 10.45 -3.71 -8.15
C PHE A 38 10.35 -3.53 -6.63
N VAL A 39 9.15 -3.38 -6.09
CA VAL A 39 8.92 -3.26 -4.65
C VAL A 39 9.40 -4.51 -3.90
N LEU A 40 9.09 -5.71 -4.42
CA LEU A 40 9.57 -6.97 -3.84
C LEU A 40 11.09 -7.06 -3.87
N PHE A 41 11.72 -6.69 -4.98
CA PHE A 41 13.17 -6.65 -5.11
C PHE A 41 13.80 -5.70 -4.06
N LEU A 42 13.27 -4.49 -3.91
CA LEU A 42 13.75 -3.54 -2.91
C LEU A 42 13.57 -4.07 -1.48
N LEU A 43 12.41 -4.67 -1.17
CA LEU A 43 12.15 -5.29 0.12
C LEU A 43 13.18 -6.38 0.43
N LEU A 44 13.44 -7.28 -0.52
CA LEU A 44 14.42 -8.34 -0.36
C LEU A 44 15.84 -7.80 -0.25
N ALA A 45 16.23 -6.82 -1.07
CA ALA A 45 17.54 -6.19 -0.98
C ALA A 45 17.75 -5.49 0.38
N PHE A 46 16.71 -4.81 0.88
CA PHE A 46 16.73 -4.18 2.20
C PHE A 46 16.78 -5.23 3.32
N TRP A 47 16.05 -6.34 3.19
CA TRP A 47 16.11 -7.44 4.14
C TRP A 47 17.51 -8.08 4.17
N PHE A 48 18.03 -8.51 3.03
CA PHE A 48 19.31 -9.24 2.94
C PHE A 48 20.51 -8.37 3.31
N SER A 49 20.42 -7.05 3.15
CA SER A 49 21.45 -6.12 3.65
C SER A 49 21.36 -5.85 5.16
N GLY A 50 20.38 -6.43 5.86
CA GLY A 50 20.16 -6.18 7.29
C GLY A 50 19.51 -4.82 7.57
N GLY A 51 18.89 -4.21 6.57
CA GLY A 51 18.32 -2.86 6.63
C GLY A 51 17.31 -2.66 7.77
N PHE A 52 16.48 -3.66 8.07
CA PHE A 52 15.54 -3.59 9.20
C PHE A 52 16.23 -3.47 10.56
N ASN A 53 17.32 -4.20 10.77
CA ASN A 53 18.12 -4.15 12.00
C ASN A 53 18.92 -2.85 12.06
N TRP A 54 19.55 -2.45 10.94
CA TRP A 54 20.23 -1.15 10.85
C TRP A 54 19.27 -0.01 11.20
N PHE A 55 18.06 -0.04 10.66
CA PHE A 55 17.06 1.00 10.92
C PHE A 55 16.54 0.97 12.38
N ASP A 56 16.36 -0.21 12.96
CA ASP A 56 16.02 -0.36 14.39
C ASP A 56 17.10 0.29 15.28
N GLN A 57 18.39 0.06 14.98
CA GLN A 57 19.50 0.69 15.70
C GLN A 57 19.47 2.22 15.59
N VAL A 58 19.17 2.76 14.40
CA VAL A 58 19.02 4.23 14.20
C VAL A 58 17.90 4.78 15.08
N VAL A 59 16.74 4.13 15.12
CA VAL A 59 15.60 4.57 15.95
C VAL A 59 15.94 4.50 17.44
N ARG A 60 16.71 3.49 17.88
CA ARG A 60 17.13 3.35 19.28
C ARG A 60 18.05 4.47 19.74
N VAL A 61 18.88 5.05 18.86
CA VAL A 61 19.76 6.18 19.19
C VAL A 61 18.98 7.39 19.69
N TRP A 62 17.70 7.53 19.33
CA TRP A 62 16.85 8.63 19.78
C TRP A 62 16.40 8.50 21.25
N ASN A 63 16.67 7.36 21.91
CA ASN A 63 16.42 7.13 23.34
C ASN A 63 14.97 7.39 23.80
N TYR A 64 13.99 7.13 22.93
CA TYR A 64 12.58 7.20 23.29
C TYR A 64 12.14 5.96 24.11
N ILE A 65 10.98 6.08 24.77
CA ILE A 65 10.33 4.93 25.42
C ILE A 65 9.96 3.85 24.38
N PRO A 66 9.92 2.55 24.75
CA PRO A 66 9.71 1.45 23.80
C PRO A 66 8.48 1.61 22.89
N LEU A 67 7.38 2.11 23.44
CA LEU A 67 6.14 2.39 22.70
C LEU A 67 6.36 3.41 21.59
N MET A 68 7.02 4.53 21.89
CA MET A 68 7.30 5.59 20.90
C MET A 68 8.32 5.13 19.86
N SER A 69 9.36 4.38 20.26
CA SER A 69 10.31 3.79 19.33
C SER A 69 9.61 2.84 18.34
N GLY A 70 8.69 1.99 18.80
CA GLY A 70 7.92 1.09 17.93
C GLY A 70 7.01 1.84 16.95
N LEU A 71 6.33 2.89 17.42
CA LEU A 71 5.49 3.73 16.56
C LEU A 71 6.31 4.47 15.49
N LEU A 72 7.46 5.04 15.86
CA LEU A 72 8.36 5.70 14.93
C LEU A 72 8.95 4.72 13.91
N TYR A 73 9.38 3.54 14.37
CA TYR A 73 9.90 2.49 13.51
C TYR A 73 8.90 2.10 12.42
N ILE A 74 7.68 1.74 12.81
CA ILE A 74 6.63 1.33 11.86
C ILE A 74 6.18 2.53 11.01
N GLY A 75 5.98 3.69 11.61
CA GLY A 75 5.52 4.89 10.93
C GLY A 75 6.48 5.35 9.82
N ILE A 76 7.79 5.33 10.10
CA ILE A 76 8.80 5.70 9.10
C ILE A 76 8.89 4.65 7.98
N LEU A 77 8.82 3.35 8.30
CA LEU A 77 8.82 2.30 7.27
C LEU A 77 7.59 2.41 6.35
N VAL A 78 6.41 2.61 6.92
CA VAL A 78 5.17 2.82 6.15
C VAL A 78 5.26 4.09 5.30
N PHE A 79 5.80 5.17 5.84
CA PHE A 79 6.00 6.41 5.10
C PHE A 79 6.99 6.23 3.94
N ALA A 80 8.12 5.59 4.17
CA ALA A 80 9.11 5.27 3.14
C ALA A 80 8.51 4.39 2.05
N TYR A 81 7.74 3.36 2.42
CA TYR A 81 7.01 2.52 1.47
C TYR A 81 6.00 3.31 0.63
N SER A 82 5.23 4.22 1.26
CA SER A 82 4.29 5.10 0.55
C SER A 82 5.02 6.00 -0.45
N LEU A 83 6.22 6.48 -0.11
CA LEU A 83 7.02 7.30 -1.01
C LEU A 83 7.58 6.49 -2.19
N LEU A 84 8.06 5.26 -1.94
CA LEU A 84 8.57 4.36 -2.99
C LEU A 84 7.48 3.95 -3.99
N THR A 85 6.25 3.79 -3.52
CA THR A 85 5.11 3.39 -4.36
C THR A 85 4.40 4.57 -5.03
N LEU A 86 4.69 5.80 -4.60
CA LEU A 86 4.06 7.01 -5.13
C LEU A 86 4.25 7.19 -6.64
N PRO A 87 5.45 7.02 -7.23
CA PRO A 87 5.63 7.16 -8.68
C PRO A 87 4.77 6.18 -9.49
N PHE A 88 4.63 4.94 -8.99
CA PHE A 88 3.80 3.93 -9.65
C PHE A 88 2.33 4.29 -9.61
N SER A 89 1.87 4.82 -8.47
CA SER A 89 0.50 5.31 -8.32
C SER A 89 0.20 6.50 -9.24
N ILE A 90 1.12 7.47 -9.34
CA ILE A 90 0.99 8.61 -10.25
C ILE A 90 0.89 8.13 -11.71
N TYR A 91 1.77 7.22 -12.14
CA TYR A 91 1.76 6.70 -13.50
C TYR A 91 0.47 5.90 -13.79
N SER A 92 0.01 5.09 -12.84
CA SER A 92 -1.25 4.35 -13.00
C SER A 92 -2.43 5.30 -13.23
N THR A 93 -2.58 6.35 -12.41
CA THR A 93 -3.72 7.27 -12.51
C THR A 93 -3.61 8.22 -13.71
N PHE A 94 -2.47 8.90 -13.88
CA PHE A 94 -2.36 9.98 -14.87
C PHE A 94 -1.87 9.52 -16.25
N VAL A 95 -1.41 8.27 -16.40
CA VAL A 95 -0.98 7.72 -17.70
C VAL A 95 -1.86 6.55 -18.11
N ILE A 96 -2.01 5.53 -17.27
CA ILE A 96 -2.79 4.34 -17.65
C ILE A 96 -4.28 4.68 -17.66
N GLU A 97 -4.85 5.12 -16.54
CA GLU A 97 -6.29 5.40 -16.46
C GLU A 97 -6.70 6.55 -17.40
N GLU A 98 -5.89 7.60 -17.51
CA GLU A 98 -6.12 8.71 -18.46
C GLU A 98 -6.16 8.21 -19.91
N ARG A 99 -5.21 7.34 -20.32
CA ARG A 99 -5.17 6.77 -21.68
C ARG A 99 -6.46 6.03 -22.06
N PHE A 100 -7.13 5.41 -21.09
CA PHE A 100 -8.39 4.69 -21.35
C PHE A 100 -9.64 5.55 -21.10
N GLY A 101 -9.48 6.78 -20.60
CA GLY A 101 -10.56 7.72 -20.27
C GLY A 101 -11.26 7.41 -18.94
N PHE A 102 -10.60 6.66 -18.06
CA PHE A 102 -11.14 6.29 -16.75
C PHE A 102 -10.75 7.26 -15.64
N ASN A 103 -9.68 8.06 -15.83
CA ASN A 103 -9.28 9.01 -14.81
C ASN A 103 -10.33 10.11 -14.65
N ARG A 104 -10.77 10.31 -13.40
CA ARG A 104 -11.67 11.40 -12.98
C ARG A 104 -11.01 12.30 -11.93
N THR A 105 -9.73 12.07 -11.66
CA THR A 105 -8.98 12.68 -10.58
C THR A 105 -8.05 13.76 -11.12
N THR A 106 -8.05 14.92 -10.47
CA THR A 106 -7.08 15.99 -10.78
C THR A 106 -5.82 15.83 -9.93
N PRO A 107 -4.66 16.39 -10.34
CA PRO A 107 -3.44 16.38 -9.51
C PRO A 107 -3.67 16.96 -8.09
N ARG A 108 -4.52 17.98 -7.98
CA ARG A 108 -4.90 18.58 -6.69
C ARG A 108 -5.69 17.59 -5.84
N THR A 109 -6.72 16.95 -6.41
CA THR A 109 -7.53 15.95 -5.72
C THR A 109 -6.67 14.76 -5.27
N PHE A 110 -5.82 14.25 -6.16
CA PHE A 110 -4.90 13.14 -5.88
C PHE A 110 -3.99 13.42 -4.67
N PHE A 111 -3.37 14.61 -4.63
CA PHE A 111 -2.50 14.99 -3.52
C PHE A 111 -3.30 15.18 -2.22
N LEU A 112 -4.43 15.88 -2.27
CA LEU A 112 -5.27 16.09 -1.10
C LEU A 112 -5.79 14.78 -0.51
N ASP A 113 -6.20 13.84 -1.36
CA ASP A 113 -6.69 12.53 -0.92
C ASP A 113 -5.56 11.70 -0.30
N ARG A 114 -4.32 11.83 -0.80
CA ARG A 114 -3.16 11.21 -0.17
C ARG A 114 -2.88 11.80 1.21
N VAL A 115 -2.91 13.12 1.35
CA VAL A 115 -2.69 13.79 2.65
C VAL A 115 -3.79 13.42 3.64
N LYS A 116 -5.06 13.43 3.21
CA LYS A 116 -6.18 12.97 4.05
C LYS A 116 -6.03 11.51 4.44
N GLY A 117 -5.67 10.65 3.48
CA GLY A 117 -5.42 9.23 3.73
C GLY A 117 -4.30 9.00 4.73
N LEU A 118 -3.19 9.73 4.63
CA LEU A 118 -2.11 9.70 5.62
C LEU A 118 -2.58 10.19 6.99
N GLY A 119 -3.37 11.27 7.05
CA GLY A 119 -3.95 11.76 8.30
C GLY A 119 -4.85 10.72 8.97
N LEU A 120 -5.73 10.07 8.19
CA LEU A 120 -6.59 8.99 8.69
C LEU A 120 -5.78 7.76 9.12
N ALA A 121 -4.75 7.38 8.36
CA ALA A 121 -3.87 6.28 8.72
C ALA A 121 -3.10 6.55 10.02
N LEU A 122 -2.62 7.78 10.23
CA LEU A 122 -1.96 8.17 11.47
C LEU A 122 -2.94 8.21 12.65
N LEU A 123 -4.14 8.76 12.43
CA LEU A 123 -5.14 8.88 13.50
C LEU A 123 -5.68 7.50 13.89
N LEU A 124 -6.21 6.74 12.94
CA LEU A 124 -6.85 5.46 13.22
C LEU A 124 -5.82 4.34 13.37
N GLY A 125 -4.95 4.18 12.37
CA GLY A 125 -3.91 3.15 12.37
C GLY A 125 -2.87 3.39 13.46
N GLY A 126 -2.46 4.64 13.69
CA GLY A 126 -1.54 4.97 14.78
C GLY A 126 -2.14 4.73 16.16
N THR A 127 -3.42 5.06 16.39
CA THR A 127 -4.12 4.77 17.66
C THR A 127 -4.23 3.27 17.90
N LEU A 128 -4.68 2.52 16.89
CA LEU A 128 -4.78 1.06 16.98
C LEU A 128 -3.41 0.42 17.23
N LEU A 129 -2.39 0.84 16.48
CA LEU A 129 -1.02 0.34 16.65
C LEU A 129 -0.45 0.68 18.03
N ALA A 130 -0.67 1.89 18.54
CA ALA A 130 -0.26 2.27 19.88
C ALA A 130 -0.93 1.38 20.94
N GLY A 131 -2.22 1.10 20.79
CA GLY A 131 -2.96 0.17 21.65
C GLY A 131 -2.38 -1.24 21.62
N ILE A 132 -2.12 -1.78 20.43
CA ILE A 132 -1.51 -3.12 20.26
C ILE A 132 -0.13 -3.18 20.92
N LEU A 133 0.74 -2.19 20.65
CA LEU A 133 2.09 -2.14 21.23
C LEU A 133 2.05 -2.02 22.76
N ALA A 134 1.12 -1.23 23.30
CA ALA A 134 0.92 -1.12 24.74
C ALA A 134 0.45 -2.45 25.35
N LEU A 135 -0.49 -3.16 24.73
CA LEU A 135 -0.95 -4.46 25.21
C LEU A 135 0.19 -5.48 25.27
N PHE A 136 1.04 -5.53 24.25
CA PHE A 136 2.24 -6.37 24.27
C PHE A 136 3.24 -5.99 25.35
N GLN A 137 3.31 -4.72 25.74
CA GLN A 137 4.19 -4.25 26.81
C GLN A 137 3.68 -4.64 28.20
N TYR A 138 2.36 -4.64 28.43
CA TYR A 138 1.79 -4.75 29.78
C TYR A 138 1.09 -6.08 30.11
N VAL A 139 0.55 -6.80 29.12
CA VAL A 139 -0.40 -7.91 29.34
C VAL A 139 0.27 -9.29 29.39
N GLY A 140 1.57 -9.36 29.10
CA GLY A 140 2.35 -10.60 29.21
C GLY A 140 1.90 -11.70 28.23
N SER A 141 1.85 -12.95 28.69
CA SER A 141 1.70 -14.14 27.83
C SER A 141 0.42 -14.18 26.99
N TYR A 142 -0.66 -13.56 27.48
CA TYR A 142 -1.96 -13.55 26.81
C TYR A 142 -2.19 -12.30 25.93
N ALA A 143 -1.20 -11.42 25.78
CA ALA A 143 -1.34 -10.16 25.03
C ALA A 143 -1.92 -10.35 23.63
N TRP A 144 -1.60 -11.46 22.95
CA TRP A 144 -2.13 -11.78 21.62
C TRP A 144 -3.66 -11.88 21.56
N LEU A 145 -4.31 -12.43 22.60
CA LEU A 145 -5.78 -12.53 22.68
C LEU A 145 -6.42 -11.14 22.81
N TYR A 146 -5.83 -10.28 23.65
CA TYR A 146 -6.31 -8.92 23.85
C TYR A 146 -6.08 -8.06 22.61
N CYS A 147 -4.94 -8.19 21.94
CA CYS A 147 -4.68 -7.53 20.66
C CYS A 147 -5.68 -7.97 19.59
N TRP A 148 -5.97 -9.27 19.51
CA TRP A 148 -6.98 -9.79 18.59
C TRP A 148 -8.37 -9.19 18.87
N ALA A 149 -8.82 -9.21 20.13
CA ALA A 149 -10.09 -8.62 20.52
C ALA A 149 -10.16 -7.12 20.23
N ALA A 150 -9.08 -6.37 20.52
CA ALA A 150 -8.99 -4.95 20.24
C ALA A 150 -9.13 -4.65 18.73
N VAL A 151 -8.49 -5.44 17.87
CA VAL A 151 -8.60 -5.30 16.40
C VAL A 151 -10.01 -5.66 15.90
N VAL A 152 -10.69 -6.64 16.49
CA VAL A 152 -12.06 -7.02 16.09
C VAL A 152 -13.10 -5.96 16.46
N ILE A 153 -12.89 -5.25 17.57
CA ILE A 153 -13.82 -4.22 18.06
C ILE A 153 -13.62 -2.88 17.35
N PHE A 154 -12.39 -2.54 16.98
CA PHE A 154 -12.00 -1.28 16.37
C PHE A 154 -12.47 -1.15 14.92
#